data_AF-A0A2M7THA2-F1
#
_entry.id   AF-A0A2M7THA2-F1
#
_cell.length_a   1.000
_cell.length_b   1.000
_cell.length_c   1.000
_cell.angle_alpha   90.00
_cell.angle_beta   90.00
_cell.angle_gamma   90.00
#
_symmetry.space_group_name_H-M   'P 1'
#
loop_
_entity.id
_entity.type
_entity.pdbx_description
1 polymer ?
#
loop_
_entity_poly.entity_id
_entity_poly.type
_entity_poly.pdbx_seq_one_letter_code
_entity_poly.pdbx_strand_id
1 'polypeptide(L)' 'MVGRVEIGDEVFEVHDGDGVVIPSEASHNVINTSEVNDLKLYTIYSPAEHADGER' A
#
# COMPACT_ATOMS: atom_id res chain seq x y z
N MET A 1 7.11 6.05 13.10
CA MET A 1 7.03 6.70 11.78
C MET A 1 5.57 6.63 11.38
N VAL A 2 5.00 7.72 10.84
CA VAL A 2 3.63 7.71 10.32
C VAL A 2 3.74 7.70 8.81
N GLY A 3 3.03 6.77 8.16
CA GLY A 3 2.69 6.80 6.74
C GLY A 3 1.19 7.04 6.59
N ARG A 4 0.74 7.31 5.35
CA ARG A 4 -0.68 7.49 5.05
C ARG A 4 -1.11 6.54 3.95
N VAL A 5 -2.22 5.85 4.16
CA VAL A 5 -2.88 5.07 3.11
C VAL A 5 -4.25 5.66 2.81
N GLU A 6 -4.50 5.92 1.55
CA GLU A 6 -5.78 6.40 1.03
C GLU A 6 -6.44 5.24 0.29
N ILE A 7 -7.72 4.95 0.60
CA ILE A 7 -8.52 3.90 -0.06
C ILE A 7 -9.89 4.48 -0.39
N GLY A 8 -10.15 4.74 -1.66
CA GLY A 8 -11.29 5.55 -2.07
C GLY A 8 -11.24 6.94 -1.43
N ASP A 9 -12.27 7.30 -0.68
CA ASP A 9 -12.35 8.58 0.05
C ASP A 9 -11.84 8.47 1.51
N GLU A 10 -11.48 7.27 1.97
CA GLU A 10 -11.01 7.04 3.34
C GLU A 10 -9.50 7.22 3.46
N VAL A 11 -9.07 7.78 4.59
CA VAL A 11 -7.67 8.08 4.88
C VAL A 11 -7.28 7.46 6.21
N PHE A 12 -6.19 6.69 6.19
CA PHE A 12 -5.67 5.96 7.34
C PHE A 12 -4.23 6.37 7.63
N GLU A 13 -3.96 6.75 8.89
CA GLU A 13 -2.59 6.88 9.40
C GLU A 13 -2.08 5.50 9.80
N VAL A 14 -0.88 5.15 9.35
CA VAL A 14 -0.26 3.84 9.59
C VAL A 14 1.15 3.99 10.14
N HIS A 15 1.61 2.98 10.87
CA HIS A 15 2.89 2.93 11.54
C HIS A 15 3.64 1.64 11.20
N ASP A 16 4.90 1.58 11.63
CA ASP A 16 5.70 0.35 11.52
C ASP A 16 4.99 -0.82 12.22
N GLY A 17 4.83 -1.93 11.49
CA GLY A 17 4.10 -3.11 11.95
C GLY A 17 2.61 -3.16 11.60
N ASP A 18 2.02 -2.08 11.07
CA ASP A 18 0.63 -2.11 10.64
C ASP A 18 0.44 -2.93 9.35
N GLY A 19 -0.69 -3.63 9.26
CA GLY A 19 -1.14 -4.33 8.06
C GLY A 19 -2.31 -3.60 7.40
N VAL A 20 -2.25 -3.44 6.08
CA VAL A 20 -3.31 -2.80 5.31
C VAL A 20 -3.85 -3.77 4.26
N VAL A 21 -5.17 -3.92 4.20
CA VAL A 21 -5.86 -4.73 3.20
C VAL A 21 -6.58 -3.78 2.24
N ILE A 22 -6.21 -3.85 0.96
CA ILE A 22 -6.88 -3.10 -0.09
C ILE A 22 -7.95 -4.00 -0.72
N PRO A 23 -9.24 -3.62 -0.67
CA PRO A 23 -10.30 -4.37 -1.35
C PRO A 23 -10.07 -4.40 -2.87
N SER A 24 -10.54 -5.45 -3.53
CA SER A 24 -10.51 -5.54 -4.99
C SER A 24 -11.22 -4.32 -5.62
N GLU A 25 -10.67 -3.83 -6.74
CA GLU A 25 -11.17 -2.67 -7.49
C GLU A 25 -11.13 -1.33 -6.72
N ALA A 26 -10.67 -1.29 -5.47
CA ALA A 26 -10.52 -0.04 -4.72
C ALA A 26 -9.28 0.74 -5.19
N SER A 27 -9.49 1.99 -5.62
CA SER A 27 -8.40 2.93 -5.82
C SER A 27 -7.68 3.15 -4.50
N HIS A 28 -6.35 3.08 -4.51
CA HIS A 28 -5.54 3.26 -3.32
C HIS A 28 -4.23 3.98 -3.60
N ASN A 29 -3.67 4.63 -2.57
CA ASN A 29 -2.36 5.26 -2.61
C ASN A 29 -1.65 5.12 -1.26
N VAL A 30 -0.36 4.77 -1.29
CA VAL A 30 0.48 4.65 -0.10
C VAL A 30 1.52 5.77 -0.14
N ILE A 31 1.45 6.68 0.83
CA ILE A 31 2.22 7.91 0.86
C ILE A 31 3.18 7.89 2.04
N ASN A 32 4.48 8.05 1.76
CA ASN A 32 5.45 8.35 2.80
C ASN A 32 5.27 9.80 3.26
N THR A 33 4.90 9.99 4.53
CA THR A 33 4.75 11.31 5.14
C THR A 33 5.97 11.73 5.97
N SER A 34 7.06 10.95 5.97
CA SER A 34 8.30 11.30 6.66
C SER A 34 9.22 12.15 5.78
N GLU A 35 9.78 13.21 6.36
CA GLU A 35 10.79 14.06 5.69
C GLU A 35 12.20 13.46 5.71
N VAL A 36 12.47 12.52 6.62
CA VAL A 36 13.84 12.05 6.92
C VAL A 36 14.02 10.55 6.82
N ASN A 37 12.93 9.78 6.79
CA ASN A 37 13.01 8.32 6.72
C ASN A 37 12.37 7.80 5.43
N ASP A 38 12.97 6.75 4.89
CA ASP A 38 12.38 6.00 3.79
C ASP A 38 11.23 5.13 4.29
N LEU A 39 10.18 5.03 3.47
CA LEU A 39 9.11 4.04 3.64
C LEU A 39 9.51 2.74 2.96
N LYS A 40 9.49 1.64 3.71
CA LYS A 40 9.72 0.28 3.21
C LYS A 40 8.43 -0.52 3.30
N LEU A 41 7.97 -1.05 2.17
CA LEU A 41 6.72 -1.78 2.08
C LEU A 41 6.98 -3.23 1.69
N TYR A 42 6.22 -4.14 2.29
CA TYR A 42 6.10 -5.51 1.83
C TYR A 42 4.69 -5.71 1.30
N THR A 43 4.57 -5.97 0.00
CA THR A 43 3.27 -6.12 -0.65
C THR A 43 3.06 -7.57 -1.05
N ILE A 44 1.86 -8.08 -0.76
CA ILE A 44 1.37 -9.38 -1.22
C ILE A 44 0.13 -9.12 -2.08
N TYR A 45 0.14 -9.57 -3.33
CA TYR A 45 -1.01 -9.49 -4.23
C TYR A 45 -1.77 -10.82 -4.26
N SER A 46 -3.10 -10.75 -4.25
CA SER A 46 -3.99 -11.90 -4.45
C SER A 46 -5.27 -11.46 -5.17
N PRO A 47 -5.60 -12.00 -6.37
CA PRO A 47 -4.81 -12.98 -7.13
C PRO A 47 -3.47 -12.41 -7.58
N ALA A 48 -2.52 -13.28 -7.94
CA ALA A 48 -1.23 -12.83 -8.43
C ALA A 48 -1.41 -12.03 -9.74
N GLU A 49 -1.10 -10.73 -9.71
CA GLU A 49 -1.12 -9.85 -10.87
C GLU A 49 0.26 -9.87 -11.53
N HIS A 50 0.63 -11.00 -12.12
CA HIS A 50 1.73 -11.05 -13.08
C HIS A 50 1.13 -11.08 -14.47
N ALA A 51 1.69 -10.29 -15.40
CA ALA A 51 1.47 -10.58 -16.82
C ALA A 51 1.88 -12.05 -17.05
N ASP A 52 1.05 -12.82 -17.76
CA ASP A 52 1.49 -14.12 -18.27
C ASP A 52 2.82 -13.86 -18.97
N GLY A 53 3.88 -14.53 -18.51
CA GLY A 53 5.20 -14.39 -19.11
C GLY A 53 5.15 -14.92 -20.53
N GLU A 54 4.70 -14.11 -21.48
CA GLU A 54 4.78 -14.44 -22.89
C GLU A 54 6.26 -14.42 -23.29
N ARG A 55 6.69 -15.58 -23.76
CA ARG A 55 7.99 -15.81 -24.39
C ARG A 55 8.14 -14.98 -25.67
#